data_AF-A0A5C0VQ37-F1
#
_entry.id   AF-A0A5C0VQ37-F1
#
_cell.length_a   1.000
_cell.length_b   1.000
_cell.length_c   1.000
_cell.angle_alpha   90.00
_cell.angle_beta   90.00
_cell.angle_gamma   90.00
#
_symmetry.space_group_name_H-M   'P 1'
#
loop_
_entity.id
_entity.type
_entity.pdbx_description
1 polymer ?
#
loop_
_entity_poly.entity_id
_entity_poly.type
_entity_poly.pdbx_seq_one_letter_code
_entity_poly.pdbx_strand_id
1 'polypeptide(L)'
;MSCNNQDNDKICPAVLCAPPAQNLRLKITDKSLNSLIFNTGRQQQADLSIYSFRLKENISFKVDSTVSTTRYISFKTAISDEFIIKVGTVLSDTLKVETKFMDKDCCGTLQITKLSFNNKVLPLTADNTIVWEKP
;
A
#
# COMPACT_ATOMS: atom_id res chain seq x y z
N MET A 1 -20.44 7.83 4.64
CA MET A 1 -21.38 8.43 3.66
C MET A 1 -21.25 7.63 2.39
N SER A 2 -22.29 6.86 2.07
CA SER A 2 -22.39 6.07 0.83
C SER A 2 -23.04 6.96 -0.24
N CYS A 3 -22.46 7.04 -1.43
CA CYS A 3 -23.07 7.76 -2.55
C CYS A 3 -24.25 6.92 -3.05
N ASN A 4 -25.48 7.27 -2.66
CA ASN A 4 -26.68 6.64 -3.17
C ASN A 4 -27.37 7.55 -4.19
N ASN A 5 -27.76 6.88 -5.28
CA ASN A 5 -28.75 7.23 -6.30
C ASN A 5 -28.23 7.99 -7.53
N GLN A 6 -28.09 7.21 -8.61
CA GLN A 6 -28.11 7.67 -9.99
C GLN A 6 -29.47 8.31 -10.27
N ASP A 7 -29.47 9.61 -10.52
CA ASP A 7 -30.57 10.28 -11.20
C ASP A 7 -30.24 10.36 -12.69
N ASN A 8 -31.26 10.25 -13.52
CA ASN A 8 -31.19 9.92 -14.95
C ASN A 8 -30.65 11.04 -15.87
N ASP A 9 -29.85 11.98 -15.35
CA ASP A 9 -29.16 12.99 -16.14
C ASP A 9 -27.73 13.17 -15.60
N LYS A 10 -26.75 13.12 -16.50
CA LYS A 10 -25.29 13.08 -16.27
C LYS A 10 -24.71 14.37 -15.66
N ILE A 11 -25.30 14.86 -14.58
CA ILE A 11 -24.75 15.95 -13.80
C ILE A 11 -24.36 15.32 -12.47
N CYS A 12 -23.07 15.06 -12.33
CA CYS A 12 -22.53 14.81 -11.01
C CYS A 12 -22.93 15.99 -10.14
N PRO A 13 -23.71 15.79 -9.06
CA PRO A 13 -23.94 16.86 -8.10
C PRO A 13 -22.58 17.40 -7.68
N ALA A 14 -22.49 18.64 -7.20
CA ALA A 14 -21.24 19.20 -6.68
C ALA A 14 -20.81 18.45 -5.40
N VAL A 15 -20.43 17.18 -5.56
CA VAL A 15 -20.03 16.25 -4.52
C VAL A 15 -18.57 16.54 -4.27
N LEU A 16 -18.27 16.90 -3.02
CA LEU A 16 -16.92 16.91 -2.49
C LEU A 16 -16.42 15.45 -2.42
N CYS A 17 -16.04 14.90 -3.57
CA CYS A 17 -15.45 13.57 -3.63
C CYS A 17 -14.14 13.59 -2.83
N ALA A 18 -13.99 12.65 -1.90
CA ALA A 18 -12.69 12.41 -1.31
C ALA A 18 -11.74 11.92 -2.43
N PRO A 19 -10.49 12.41 -2.49
CA PRO A 19 -9.52 11.91 -3.46
C PRO A 19 -9.40 10.39 -3.36
N PRO A 20 -9.47 9.65 -4.49
CA PRO A 20 -9.39 8.21 -4.46
C PRO A 20 -8.02 7.76 -3.95
N ALA A 21 -8.00 6.75 -3.08
CA ALA A 21 -6.78 6.18 -2.55
C ALA A 21 -6.91 4.67 -2.39
N GLN A 22 -5.80 3.96 -2.56
CA GLN A 22 -5.67 2.53 -2.35
C GLN A 22 -4.89 2.25 -1.08
N ASN A 23 -5.40 1.32 -0.27
CA ASN A 23 -4.64 0.76 0.84
C ASN A 23 -3.76 -0.37 0.29
N LEU A 24 -2.47 -0.28 0.58
CA LEU A 24 -1.49 -1.33 0.33
C LEU A 24 -1.22 -2.07 1.62
N ARG A 25 -1.06 -3.40 1.53
CA ARG A 25 -0.65 -4.24 2.64
C ARG A 25 0.66 -4.91 2.30
N LEU A 26 1.68 -4.73 3.12
CA LEU A 26 3.00 -5.32 2.93
C LEU A 26 3.27 -6.34 4.03
N LYS A 27 3.43 -7.60 3.63
CA LYS A 27 3.88 -8.70 4.48
C LYS A 27 5.32 -9.04 4.11
N ILE A 28 6.22 -8.96 5.08
CA ILE A 28 7.64 -9.27 4.89
C ILE A 28 8.02 -10.46 5.76
N THR A 29 8.44 -11.54 5.13
CA THR A 29 8.99 -12.74 5.78
C THR A 29 10.50 -12.79 5.57
N ASP A 30 11.23 -13.17 6.61
CA ASP A 30 12.66 -13.48 6.52
C ASP A 30 12.80 -15.00 6.32
N LYS A 31 13.42 -15.42 5.22
CA LYS A 31 13.62 -16.85 4.92
C LYS A 31 14.58 -17.52 5.89
N SER A 32 15.62 -16.81 6.33
CA SER A 32 16.62 -17.34 7.25
C SER A 32 16.04 -17.61 8.64
N LEU A 33 15.05 -16.82 9.05
CA LEU A 33 14.39 -16.91 10.35
C LEU A 33 13.04 -17.63 10.30
N ASN A 34 12.56 -18.01 9.11
CA ASN A 34 11.22 -18.56 8.85
C ASN A 34 10.10 -17.82 9.63
N SER A 35 10.24 -16.50 9.76
CA SER A 35 9.38 -15.67 10.59
C SER A 35 9.17 -14.29 9.98
N LEU A 36 8.13 -13.60 10.44
CA LEU A 36 7.88 -12.22 10.01
C LEU A 36 8.95 -11.32 10.60
N ILE A 37 9.47 -10.42 9.78
CA ILE A 37 10.39 -9.36 10.22
C ILE A 37 9.76 -8.51 11.34
N PHE A 38 8.42 -8.46 11.42
CA PHE A 38 7.65 -7.67 12.39
C PHE A 38 7.06 -8.55 13.50
N ASN A 39 7.90 -9.19 14.31
CA ASN A 39 7.49 -10.01 15.46
C ASN A 39 7.60 -9.22 16.78
N THR A 40 6.44 -8.84 17.31
CA THR A 40 6.06 -8.24 18.61
C THR A 40 6.88 -7.13 19.28
N GLY A 41 8.07 -6.74 18.80
CA GLY A 41 8.88 -5.70 19.45
C GLY A 41 8.54 -4.28 19.01
N ARG A 42 8.37 -3.35 19.96
CA ARG A 42 8.33 -1.88 19.66
C ARG A 42 9.61 -1.40 18.97
N GLN A 43 10.75 -2.02 19.25
CA GLN A 43 12.03 -1.72 18.59
C GLN A 43 12.00 -2.00 17.09
N GLN A 44 11.37 -3.09 16.64
CA GLN A 44 11.29 -3.41 15.22
C GLN A 44 10.39 -2.44 14.41
N GLN A 45 9.46 -1.75 15.07
CA GLN A 45 8.67 -0.68 14.43
C GLN A 45 9.49 0.61 14.24
N ALA A 46 10.39 0.93 15.18
CA ALA A 46 11.24 2.12 15.09
C ALA A 46 12.26 2.02 13.93
N ASP A 47 12.57 0.79 13.53
CA ASP A 47 13.53 0.48 12.47
C ASP A 47 12.91 0.48 11.07
N LEU A 48 11.61 0.71 10.93
CA LEU A 48 10.91 0.72 9.64
C LEU A 48 10.67 2.15 9.15
N SER A 49 11.04 2.41 7.89
CA SER A 49 10.61 3.61 7.19
C SER A 49 10.13 3.27 5.79
N ILE A 50 9.10 4.01 5.35
CA ILE A 50 8.58 3.95 3.99
C ILE A 50 8.67 5.36 3.43
N TYR A 51 9.54 5.57 2.46
CA TYR A 51 9.75 6.85 1.81
C TYR A 51 9.04 6.87 0.45
N SER A 52 8.21 7.87 0.20
CA SER A 52 7.58 8.10 -1.10
C SER A 52 8.49 8.95 -1.98
N PHE A 53 8.86 8.44 -3.14
CA PHE A 53 9.62 9.21 -4.12
C PHE A 53 8.81 10.36 -4.71
N ARG A 54 7.49 10.24 -4.81
CA ARG A 54 6.64 11.31 -5.30
C ARG A 54 6.48 12.45 -4.30
N LEU A 55 6.19 12.12 -3.04
CA LEU A 55 5.98 13.11 -1.98
C LEU A 55 7.28 13.66 -1.41
N LYS A 56 8.40 12.98 -1.66
CA LYS A 56 9.73 13.31 -1.12
C LYS A 56 9.77 13.30 0.41
N GLU A 57 8.99 12.42 1.03
CA GLU A 57 8.89 12.32 2.48
C GLU A 57 8.64 10.88 2.94
N ASN A 58 8.87 10.65 4.23
CA ASN A 58 8.45 9.41 4.89
C ASN A 58 6.94 9.42 5.11
N ILE A 59 6.25 8.39 4.63
CA ILE A 59 4.81 8.27 4.81
C ILE A 59 4.49 7.51 6.10
N SER A 60 3.36 7.88 6.70
CA SER A 60 2.84 7.15 7.85
C SER A 60 2.31 5.77 7.43
N PHE A 61 2.52 4.79 8.30
CA PHE A 61 2.01 3.44 8.14
C PHE A 61 1.41 2.93 9.45
N LYS A 62 0.59 1.87 9.36
CA LYS A 62 0.03 1.17 10.52
C LYS A 62 0.41 -0.30 10.44
N VAL A 63 0.87 -0.86 11.55
CA VAL A 63 1.14 -2.30 11.65
C VAL A 63 -0.12 -2.98 12.19
N ASP A 64 -0.65 -3.96 11.45
CA ASP A 64 -1.66 -4.86 12.00
C ASP A 64 -0.97 -5.89 12.89
N SER A 65 -1.18 -5.74 14.20
CA SER A 65 -0.59 -6.60 15.23
C SER A 65 -1.55 -7.65 15.78
N THR A 66 -2.80 -7.70 15.30
CA THR A 66 -3.89 -8.49 15.90
C THR A 66 -3.67 -10.00 15.81
N VAL A 67 -3.01 -10.47 14.75
CA VAL A 67 -2.71 -11.89 14.53
C VAL A 67 -1.23 -12.05 14.16
N SER A 68 -0.48 -12.82 14.96
CA SER A 68 0.98 -12.96 14.83
C SER A 68 1.44 -13.56 13.49
N THR A 69 0.62 -14.37 12.84
CA THR A 69 0.95 -15.09 11.59
C THR A 69 0.57 -14.32 10.31
N THR A 70 -0.25 -13.27 10.43
CA THR A 70 -0.77 -12.49 9.30
C THR A 70 -0.44 -11.01 9.42
N ARG A 71 0.62 -10.64 10.15
CA ARG A 71 1.00 -9.23 10.30
C ARG A 71 1.39 -8.63 8.97
N TYR A 72 0.82 -7.46 8.70
CA TYR A 72 1.16 -6.63 7.57
C TYR A 72 1.30 -5.18 8.02
N ILE A 73 2.09 -4.43 7.26
CA ILE A 73 2.10 -2.99 7.32
C ILE A 73 1.09 -2.48 6.31
N SER A 74 0.25 -1.55 6.72
CA SER A 74 -0.70 -0.88 5.86
C SER A 74 -0.33 0.59 5.67
N PHE A 75 -0.35 1.03 4.42
CA PHE A 75 -0.11 2.42 4.04
C PHE A 75 -0.94 2.74 2.79
N LYS A 76 -1.08 4.03 2.48
CA LYS A 76 -1.96 4.50 1.41
C LYS A 76 -1.16 5.04 0.25
N THR A 77 -1.68 4.84 -0.96
CA THR A 77 -1.27 5.59 -2.14
C THR A 77 -2.49 6.15 -2.87
N ALA A 78 -2.39 7.38 -3.37
CA ALA A 78 -3.44 8.05 -4.14
C ALA A 78 -3.16 8.07 -5.65
N ILE A 79 -1.96 7.66 -6.08
CA ILE A 79 -1.53 7.65 -7.48
C ILE A 79 -0.35 6.69 -7.63
N SER A 80 0.19 6.56 -8.86
CA SER A 80 1.43 5.83 -9.11
C SER A 80 2.58 6.45 -8.33
N ASP A 81 3.36 5.61 -7.67
CA ASP A 81 4.45 6.03 -6.80
C ASP A 81 5.51 4.93 -6.70
N GLU A 82 6.69 5.32 -6.23
CA GLU A 82 7.77 4.42 -5.89
C GLU A 82 8.12 4.62 -4.42
N PHE A 83 8.14 3.52 -3.67
CA PHE A 83 8.36 3.50 -2.24
C PHE A 83 9.68 2.83 -1.93
N ILE A 84 10.55 3.51 -1.19
CA ILE A 84 11.72 2.89 -0.58
C ILE A 84 11.29 2.36 0.79
N ILE A 85 11.42 1.05 0.98
CA ILE A 85 11.15 0.38 2.25
C ILE A 85 12.48 0.05 2.90
N LYS A 86 12.72 0.59 4.09
CA LYS A 86 13.92 0.30 4.89
C LYS A 86 13.53 -0.41 6.16
N VAL A 87 14.25 -1.46 6.49
CA VAL A 87 14.12 -2.21 7.74
C VAL A 87 15.50 -2.25 8.42
N GLY A 88 15.61 -1.60 9.57
CA GLY A 88 16.84 -1.47 10.34
C GLY A 88 17.89 -0.62 9.62
N THR A 89 19.16 -0.97 9.85
CA THR A 89 20.33 -0.29 9.25
C THR A 89 20.77 -0.90 7.92
N VAL A 90 20.05 -1.89 7.40
CA VAL A 90 20.43 -2.70 6.22
C VAL A 90 19.72 -2.22 4.95
N LEU A 91 20.24 -2.67 3.80
CA LEU A 91 19.77 -2.48 2.41
C LEU A 91 18.28 -2.15 2.29
N SER A 92 18.02 -1.10 1.50
CA SER A 92 16.67 -0.63 1.19
C SER A 92 16.10 -1.35 -0.01
N ASP A 93 14.85 -1.80 0.09
CA ASP A 93 14.11 -2.40 -0.99
C ASP A 93 13.18 -1.38 -1.65
N THR A 94 12.90 -1.57 -2.95
CA THR A 94 12.07 -0.64 -3.72
C THR A 94 10.78 -1.32 -4.14
N LEU A 95 9.64 -0.76 -3.72
CA LEU A 95 8.30 -1.12 -4.17
C LEU A 95 7.78 -0.06 -5.14
N LYS A 96 7.58 -0.45 -6.39
CA LYS A 96 6.94 0.38 -7.41
C LYS A 96 5.47 0.02 -7.54
N VAL A 97 4.60 1.03 -7.48
CA VAL A 97 3.15 0.91 -7.57
C VAL A 97 2.68 1.73 -8.76
N GLU A 98 2.10 1.07 -9.75
CA GLU A 98 1.48 1.73 -10.89
C GLU A 98 -0.05 1.62 -10.74
N THR A 99 -0.71 2.74 -10.94
CA THR A 99 -2.15 2.89 -10.79
C THR A 99 -2.77 3.54 -12.01
N LYS A 100 -4.07 3.31 -12.18
CA LYS A 100 -4.91 3.94 -13.19
C LYS A 100 -6.17 4.48 -12.52
N PHE A 101 -6.51 5.73 -12.80
CA PHE A 101 -7.80 6.27 -12.42
C PHE A 101 -8.88 5.69 -13.36
N MET A 102 -9.92 5.15 -12.76
CA MET A 102 -11.05 4.52 -13.41
C MET A 102 -12.29 5.37 -13.14
N ASP A 103 -12.72 6.09 -14.17
CA ASP A 103 -13.92 6.92 -14.15
C ASP A 103 -15.16 6.02 -14.29
N LYS A 104 -15.64 5.50 -13.15
CA LYS A 104 -16.82 4.62 -13.08
C LYS A 104 -18.07 5.33 -12.57
N ASP A 105 -17.88 6.35 -11.74
CA ASP A 105 -18.89 7.18 -11.08
C ASP A 105 -18.32 8.59 -10.90
N CYS A 106 -19.12 9.53 -10.39
CA CYS A 106 -18.73 10.93 -10.19
C CYS A 106 -17.43 11.17 -9.39
N CYS A 107 -17.00 10.21 -8.57
CA CYS A 107 -15.77 10.30 -7.80
C CYS A 107 -14.61 9.47 -8.37
N GLY A 108 -14.90 8.63 -9.36
CA GLY A 108 -14.00 7.61 -9.89
C GLY A 108 -13.41 6.69 -8.81
N THR A 109 -12.52 5.81 -9.24
CA THR A 109 -11.78 4.90 -8.36
C THR A 109 -10.34 4.80 -8.83
N LEU A 110 -9.40 4.58 -7.91
CA LEU A 110 -8.01 4.30 -8.27
C LEU A 110 -7.81 2.80 -8.32
N GLN A 111 -7.32 2.23 -9.42
CA GLN A 111 -7.01 0.81 -9.53
C GLN A 111 -5.51 0.61 -9.62
N ILE A 112 -4.97 -0.35 -8.89
CA ILE A 112 -3.57 -0.78 -9.07
C ILE A 112 -3.50 -1.64 -10.33
N THR A 113 -2.66 -1.24 -11.28
CA THR A 113 -2.46 -1.95 -12.56
C THR A 113 -1.19 -2.76 -12.57
N LYS A 114 -0.20 -2.39 -11.76
CA LYS A 114 1.06 -3.15 -11.64
C LYS A 114 1.74 -2.89 -10.30
N LEU A 115 2.27 -3.97 -9.74
CA LEU A 115 3.14 -3.94 -8.55
C LEU A 115 4.48 -4.54 -8.93
N SER A 116 5.56 -3.92 -8.49
CA SER A 116 6.90 -4.47 -8.67
C SER A 116 7.73 -4.24 -7.43
N PHE A 117 8.46 -5.27 -6.99
CA PHE A 117 9.32 -5.21 -5.82
C PHE A 117 10.73 -5.59 -6.22
N ASN A 118 11.72 -4.72 -5.99
CA ASN A 118 13.10 -4.87 -6.47
C ASN A 118 13.17 -5.29 -7.94
N ASN A 119 12.44 -4.57 -8.80
CA ASN A 119 12.32 -4.83 -10.23
C ASN A 119 11.65 -6.16 -10.64
N LYS A 120 11.13 -6.95 -9.70
CA LYS A 120 10.32 -8.15 -9.99
C LYS A 120 8.84 -7.80 -9.96
N VAL A 121 8.13 -8.10 -11.04
CA VAL A 121 6.67 -7.92 -11.11
C VAL A 121 6.00 -8.91 -10.17
N LEU A 122 5.07 -8.41 -9.34
CA LEU A 122 4.30 -9.22 -8.41
C LEU A 122 2.87 -9.43 -8.94
N PRO A 123 2.25 -10.58 -8.63
CA PRO A 123 0.83 -10.78 -8.93
C PRO A 123 -0.02 -9.78 -8.13
N LEU A 124 -1.07 -9.26 -8.76
CA LEU A 124 -2.06 -8.43 -8.07
C LEU A 124 -3.01 -9.34 -7.28
N THR A 125 -3.23 -9.00 -6.02
CA THR A 125 -4.17 -9.68 -5.12
C THR A 125 -5.41 -8.81 -4.93
N ALA A 126 -6.56 -9.43 -4.63
CA ALA A 126 -7.84 -8.72 -4.48
C ALA A 126 -7.83 -7.69 -3.34
N ASP A 127 -6.97 -7.89 -2.33
CA ASP A 127 -6.82 -7.00 -1.17
C ASP A 127 -5.54 -6.15 -1.22
N ASN A 128 -4.84 -6.15 -2.36
CA ASN A 128 -3.54 -5.49 -2.56
C ASN A 128 -2.48 -5.88 -1.52
N THR A 129 -2.55 -7.11 -1.01
CA THR A 129 -1.50 -7.68 -0.18
C THR A 129 -0.30 -8.09 -1.03
N ILE A 130 0.84 -7.52 -0.68
CA ILE A 130 2.17 -7.79 -1.20
C ILE A 130 2.86 -8.72 -0.21
N VAL A 131 3.23 -9.91 -0.67
CA VAL A 131 4.05 -10.86 0.10
C VAL A 131 5.46 -10.81 -0.45
N TRP A 132 6.40 -10.43 0.40
CA TRP A 132 7.81 -10.42 0.09
C TRP A 132 8.56 -11.34 1.02
N GLU A 133 9.29 -12.29 0.43
CA GLU A 133 10.24 -13.13 1.15
C GLU A 133 11.64 -12.56 0.96
N LYS A 134 12.22 -12.01 2.03
CA LYS A 134 13.62 -11.61 2.05
C LYS A 134 14.49 -12.88 2.06
N PRO A 135 15.40 -13.04 1.08
CA PRO A 135 16.33 -14.16 1.07
C PRO A 135 17.22 -14.18 2.31
#